data_AF-A0A966J1T3-F1
#
_entry.id   AF-A0A966J1T3-F1
#
_cell.length_a   1.000
_cell.length_b   1.000
_cell.length_c   1.000
_cell.angle_alpha   90.00
_cell.angle_beta   90.00
_cell.angle_gamma   90.00
#
_symmetry.space_group_name_H-M   'P 1'
#
loop_
_entity.id
_entity.type
_entity.pdbx_description
1 polymer ?
#
loop_
_entity_poly.entity_id
_entity_poly.type
_entity_poly.pdbx_seq_one_letter_code
_entity_poly.pdbx_strand_id
1 'polypeptide(L)'
;MARWREFMEAISNPYGMVLVTGPTGSGKTTTLYSALSKINNLDTNIMTAEDPVEYNLFGINQVLVRTEIGMTFAAALKAFLRQDPNVIMLGEIRDLETGGIAIKAALTGHMVLSTLHTNSAPETIVRLLDMGLEPFNVASALNLILAQRLVRRICPKCKVKYEPDLAELAGAKVKPETTLGELRFTREALDNAKLKA
;
A
#
# COMPACT_ATOMS: atom_id res chain seq x y z
N MET A 1 -5.81 2.66 -13.90
CA MET A 1 -5.71 4.15 -13.87
C MET A 1 -6.53 4.74 -12.72
N ALA A 2 -7.84 4.49 -12.58
CA ALA A 2 -8.67 5.05 -11.49
C ALA A 2 -8.10 4.79 -10.08
N ARG A 3 -7.76 3.53 -9.75
CA ARG A 3 -7.21 3.16 -8.43
C ARG A 3 -5.85 3.80 -8.12
N TRP A 4 -5.03 4.07 -9.13
CA TRP A 4 -3.76 4.77 -8.93
C TRP A 4 -4.00 6.26 -8.66
N ARG A 5 -4.96 6.87 -9.35
CA ARG A 5 -5.34 8.27 -9.11
C ARG A 5 -5.87 8.46 -7.69
N GLU A 6 -6.80 7.61 -7.25
CA GLU A 6 -7.35 7.60 -5.89
C GLU A 6 -6.25 7.41 -4.84
N PHE A 7 -5.31 6.49 -5.08
CA PHE A 7 -4.15 6.28 -4.21
C PHE A 7 -3.26 7.53 -4.16
N MET A 8 -2.95 8.13 -5.31
CA MET A 8 -2.13 9.35 -5.39
C MET A 8 -2.80 10.55 -4.72
N GLU A 9 -4.12 10.67 -4.84
CA GLU A 9 -4.91 11.70 -4.15
C GLU A 9 -4.85 11.49 -2.63
N ALA A 10 -5.05 10.26 -2.15
CA ALA A 10 -4.99 9.94 -0.72
C ALA A 10 -3.63 10.22 -0.08
N ILE A 11 -2.51 9.95 -0.77
CA ILE A 11 -1.16 10.24 -0.25
C ILE A 11 -0.78 11.73 -0.36
N SER A 12 -1.49 12.50 -1.20
CA SER A 12 -1.27 13.94 -1.35
C SER A 12 -2.06 14.76 -0.33
N ASN A 13 -2.93 14.13 0.46
CA ASN A 13 -3.57 14.78 1.59
C ASN A 13 -2.52 15.28 2.59
N PRO A 14 -2.78 16.41 3.28
CA PRO A 14 -1.82 16.97 4.23
C PRO A 14 -1.53 16.04 5.42
N TYR A 15 -2.49 15.18 5.77
CA TYR A 15 -2.36 14.22 6.87
C TYR A 15 -3.30 13.03 6.69
N GLY A 16 -3.17 12.06 7.59
CA GLY A 16 -3.98 10.85 7.64
C GLY A 16 -3.13 9.60 7.39
N MET A 17 -3.79 8.47 7.18
CA MET A 17 -3.13 7.17 7.08
C MET A 17 -3.54 6.43 5.82
N VAL A 18 -2.55 5.95 5.07
CA VAL A 18 -2.73 5.09 3.90
C VAL A 18 -2.05 3.74 4.15
N LEU A 19 -2.84 2.67 4.04
CA LEU A 19 -2.37 1.31 4.30
C LEU A 19 -2.32 0.50 3.01
N VAL A 20 -1.16 -0.08 2.71
CA VAL A 20 -0.99 -1.03 1.60
C VAL A 20 -0.92 -2.43 2.17
N THR A 21 -1.85 -3.30 1.79
CA THR A 21 -2.01 -4.62 2.39
C THR A 21 -1.90 -5.74 1.38
N GLY A 22 -1.61 -6.94 1.90
CA GLY A 22 -1.43 -8.15 1.10
C GLY A 22 -0.35 -9.07 1.69
N PRO A 23 -0.22 -10.28 1.12
CA PRO A 23 0.75 -11.28 1.56
C PRO A 23 2.19 -10.82 1.28
N THR A 24 3.16 -11.59 1.74
CA THR A 24 4.54 -11.46 1.27
C THR A 24 4.60 -11.67 -0.24
N GLY A 25 5.45 -10.90 -0.93
CA GLY A 25 5.60 -10.97 -2.38
C GLY A 25 4.45 -10.37 -3.19
N SER A 26 3.49 -9.66 -2.57
CA SER A 26 2.46 -8.94 -3.32
C SER A 26 2.92 -7.58 -3.87
N GLY A 27 4.16 -7.15 -3.63
CA GLY A 27 4.70 -5.88 -4.14
C GLY A 27 4.32 -4.64 -3.33
N LYS A 28 4.00 -4.78 -2.03
CA LYS A 28 3.63 -3.66 -1.14
C LYS A 28 4.74 -2.60 -1.07
N THR A 29 5.97 -3.02 -0.79
CA THR A 29 7.13 -2.13 -0.71
C THR A 29 7.34 -1.38 -2.02
N THR A 30 7.25 -2.07 -3.16
CA THR A 30 7.36 -1.46 -4.49
C THR A 30 6.31 -0.35 -4.69
N THR A 31 5.06 -0.59 -4.30
CA THR A 31 4.00 0.41 -4.38
C THR A 31 4.28 1.59 -3.46
N LEU A 32 4.67 1.36 -2.21
CA LEU A 32 5.01 2.42 -1.26
C LEU A 32 6.20 3.25 -1.73
N TYR A 33 7.28 2.63 -2.18
CA TYR A 33 8.45 3.35 -2.69
C TYR A 33 8.13 4.16 -3.96
N SER A 34 7.27 3.63 -4.84
CA SER A 34 6.78 4.38 -6.00
C SER A 34 5.97 5.60 -5.58
N ALA A 35 5.16 5.47 -4.52
CA ALA A 35 4.40 6.56 -3.92
C ALA A 35 5.34 7.64 -3.35
N LEU A 36 6.28 7.21 -2.50
CA LEU A 36 7.28 8.07 -1.87
C LEU A 36 8.11 8.82 -2.91
N SER A 37 8.64 8.13 -3.92
CA SER A 37 9.39 8.76 -5.01
C SER A 37 8.57 9.80 -5.78
N LYS A 38 7.24 9.67 -5.83
CA LYS A 38 6.37 10.61 -6.55
C LYS A 38 6.09 11.89 -5.76
N ILE A 39 6.10 11.80 -4.43
CA ILE A 39 5.89 12.95 -3.52
C ILE A 39 7.20 13.51 -2.97
N ASN A 40 8.33 12.86 -3.23
CA ASN A 40 9.67 13.28 -2.82
C ASN A 40 10.07 14.59 -3.52
N ASN A 41 10.05 15.68 -2.75
CA ASN A 41 10.44 17.01 -3.18
C ASN A 41 11.20 17.70 -2.02
N LEU A 42 11.92 18.78 -2.32
CA LEU A 42 12.79 19.45 -1.35
C LEU A 42 12.05 20.06 -0.16
N ASP A 43 10.75 20.33 -0.30
CA ASP A 43 9.93 20.95 0.73
C ASP A 43 9.21 19.92 1.62
N THR A 44 9.43 18.61 1.38
CA THR A 44 8.75 17.52 2.09
C THR A 44 9.76 16.63 2.80
N ASN A 45 9.80 16.71 4.12
CA ASN A 45 10.59 15.83 4.96
C ASN A 45 9.93 14.45 5.07
N ILE A 46 10.53 13.46 4.41
CA ILE A 46 10.07 12.06 4.41
C ILE A 46 11.02 11.23 5.27
N MET A 47 10.44 10.52 6.24
CA MET A 47 11.18 9.59 7.10
C MET A 47 10.58 8.19 7.03
N THR A 48 11.43 7.16 6.95
CA THR A 48 10.99 5.76 6.90
C THR A 48 11.65 4.92 7.99
N ALA A 49 10.92 3.98 8.57
CA ALA A 49 11.46 2.92 9.42
C ALA A 49 11.18 1.57 8.77
N GLU A 50 12.21 0.75 8.53
CA GLU A 50 12.11 -0.44 7.67
C GLU A 50 12.93 -1.64 8.19
N ASP A 51 12.48 -2.86 7.91
CA ASP A 51 13.12 -4.11 8.34
C ASP A 51 13.13 -5.17 7.21
N PRO A 52 14.19 -5.25 6.39
CA PRO A 52 15.26 -4.26 6.21
C PRO A 52 14.89 -3.16 5.19
N VAL A 53 15.76 -2.17 5.02
CA VAL A 53 15.70 -1.24 3.88
C VAL A 53 16.05 -2.00 2.60
N GLU A 54 15.13 -2.05 1.63
CA GLU A 54 15.32 -2.82 0.38
C GLU A 54 16.30 -2.14 -0.57
N TYR A 55 16.22 -0.82 -0.71
CA TYR A 55 17.16 0.01 -1.47
C TYR A 55 17.08 1.48 -1.05
N ASN A 56 18.13 2.23 -1.36
CA ASN A 56 18.24 3.64 -0.99
C ASN A 56 17.40 4.52 -1.93
N LEU A 57 16.52 5.33 -1.36
CA LEU A 57 15.78 6.40 -2.02
C LEU A 57 16.44 7.74 -1.71
N PHE A 58 17.05 8.33 -2.74
CA PHE A 58 17.71 9.63 -2.60
C PHE A 58 16.72 10.72 -2.13
N GLY A 59 17.11 11.52 -1.14
CA GLY A 59 16.26 12.57 -0.57
C GLY A 59 15.30 12.11 0.54
N ILE A 60 15.29 10.81 0.88
CA ILE A 60 14.45 10.25 1.94
C ILE A 60 15.31 9.76 3.10
N ASN A 61 14.90 10.07 4.33
CA ASN A 61 15.58 9.64 5.54
C ASN A 61 15.14 8.21 5.92
N GLN A 62 15.91 7.20 5.54
CA GLN A 62 15.58 5.80 5.80
C GLN A 62 16.32 5.25 7.03
N VAL A 63 15.56 4.78 8.02
CA VAL A 63 16.07 4.16 9.25
C VAL A 63 15.83 2.66 9.20
N LEU A 64 16.91 1.90 9.35
CA LEU A 64 16.85 0.45 9.52
C LEU A 64 16.46 0.10 10.96
N VAL A 65 15.41 -0.72 11.11
CA VAL A 65 15.04 -1.33 12.38
C VAL A 65 16.13 -2.31 12.82
N ARG A 66 16.54 -2.20 14.07
CA ARG A 66 17.56 -3.04 14.73
C ARG A 66 17.10 -3.34 16.15
N THR A 67 16.27 -4.37 16.28
CA THR A 67 15.64 -4.75 17.56
C THR A 67 16.67 -5.12 18.63
N GLU A 68 17.82 -5.66 18.21
CA GLU A 68 18.94 -6.06 19.07
C GLU A 68 19.59 -4.91 19.84
N ILE A 69 19.45 -3.67 19.36
CA ILE A 69 19.90 -2.44 20.04
C ILE A 69 18.73 -1.54 20.47
N GLY A 70 17.50 -2.05 20.43
CA GLY A 70 16.30 -1.32 20.84
C GLY A 70 15.76 -0.34 19.79
N MET A 71 16.28 -0.33 18.56
CA MET A 71 15.72 0.47 17.46
C MET A 71 14.54 -0.28 16.82
N THR A 72 13.38 -0.25 17.48
CA THR A 72 12.12 -0.84 16.99
C THR A 72 11.32 0.14 16.11
N PHE A 73 10.27 -0.33 15.42
CA PHE A 73 9.33 0.55 14.69
C PHE A 73 8.74 1.64 15.60
N ALA A 74 8.27 1.28 16.80
CA ALA A 74 7.75 2.22 17.76
C ALA A 74 8.81 3.24 18.23
N ALA A 75 10.06 2.80 18.44
CA ALA A 75 11.16 3.69 18.83
C ALA A 75 11.52 4.69 17.71
N ALA A 76 11.65 4.21 16.47
CA ALA A 76 11.91 5.04 15.30
C ALA A 76 10.78 6.05 15.07
N LEU A 77 9.52 5.60 15.14
CA LEU A 77 8.36 6.46 14.98
C LEU A 77 8.29 7.56 16.05
N LYS A 78 8.55 7.23 17.32
CA LYS A 78 8.65 8.24 18.38
C LYS A 78 9.78 9.24 18.11
N ALA A 79 10.87 8.81 17.49
CA ALA A 79 11.96 9.70 17.13
C ALA A 79 11.58 10.63 15.96
N PHE A 80 10.91 10.11 14.93
CA PHE A 80 10.44 10.89 13.79
C PHE A 80 9.56 12.06 14.21
N LEU A 81 8.67 11.88 15.19
CA LEU A 81 7.81 12.97 15.70
C LEU A 81 8.59 14.15 16.33
N ARG A 82 9.91 14.03 16.55
CA ARG A 82 10.80 15.11 16.99
C ARG A 82 11.73 15.62 15.89
N GLN A 83 11.46 15.26 14.65
CA GLN A 83 12.29 15.57 13.48
C GLN A 83 11.53 16.41 12.44
N ASP A 84 10.42 17.03 12.83
CA ASP A 84 9.56 17.83 11.96
C ASP A 84 9.19 17.10 10.65
N PRO A 85 8.62 15.87 10.71
CA PRO A 85 8.33 15.09 9.52
C PRO A 85 7.06 15.61 8.85
N ASN A 86 6.97 15.51 7.52
CA ASN A 86 5.71 15.69 6.80
C ASN A 86 5.08 14.32 6.48
N VAL A 87 5.92 13.39 6.04
CA VAL A 87 5.50 12.03 5.67
C VAL A 87 6.31 11.02 6.47
N ILE A 88 5.62 10.06 7.08
CA ILE A 88 6.22 8.95 7.81
C ILE A 88 5.82 7.64 7.13
N MET A 89 6.81 6.81 6.77
CA MET A 89 6.56 5.45 6.31
C MET A 89 7.05 4.43 7.34
N LEU A 90 6.18 3.52 7.73
CA LEU A 90 6.53 2.38 8.57
C LEU A 90 6.45 1.13 7.71
N GLY A 91 7.52 0.35 7.64
CA GLY A 91 7.58 -0.88 6.85
C GLY A 91 6.37 -1.77 7.10
N GLU A 92 5.92 -1.87 8.35
CA GLU A 92 4.68 -2.54 8.72
C GLU A 92 4.16 -2.12 10.11
N ILE A 93 2.88 -2.39 10.36
CA ILE A 93 2.26 -2.31 11.69
C ILE A 93 1.93 -3.74 12.14
N ARG A 94 2.64 -4.21 13.17
CA ARG A 94 2.47 -5.57 13.74
C ARG A 94 1.78 -5.60 15.10
N ASP A 95 1.87 -4.52 15.86
CA ASP A 95 1.45 -4.46 17.26
C ASP A 95 0.67 -3.18 17.60
N LEU A 96 0.02 -3.21 18.76
CA LEU A 96 -0.80 -2.12 19.29
C LEU A 96 0.01 -0.84 19.54
N GLU A 97 1.27 -0.98 20.00
CA GLU A 97 2.10 0.19 20.31
C GLU A 97 2.39 0.98 19.03
N THR A 98 2.92 0.31 18.01
CA THR A 98 3.26 0.90 16.71
C THR A 98 2.00 1.45 16.04
N GLY A 99 0.91 0.67 16.02
CA GLY A 99 -0.36 1.11 15.44
C GLY A 99 -0.96 2.33 16.16
N GLY A 100 -0.90 2.36 17.49
CA GLY A 100 -1.44 3.45 18.30
C GLY A 100 -0.67 4.75 18.09
N ILE A 101 0.65 4.70 18.01
CA ILE A 101 1.48 5.88 17.72
C ILE A 101 1.27 6.32 16.27
N ALA A 102 1.17 5.39 15.31
CA ALA A 102 0.94 5.71 13.91
C ALA A 102 -0.40 6.42 13.68
N ILE A 103 -1.47 5.95 14.33
CA ILE A 103 -2.78 6.61 14.30
C ILE A 103 -2.71 8.00 14.92
N LYS A 104 -2.04 8.16 16.07
CA LYS A 104 -1.87 9.48 16.68
C LYS A 104 -1.06 10.43 15.77
N ALA A 105 0.00 9.95 15.12
CA ALA A 105 0.77 10.72 14.15
C ALA A 105 -0.13 11.21 12.99
N ALA A 106 -0.94 10.30 12.44
CA ALA A 106 -1.90 10.63 11.38
C ALA A 106 -2.92 11.70 11.81
N LEU A 107 -3.47 11.59 13.02
CA LEU A 107 -4.44 12.55 13.57
C LEU A 107 -3.81 13.89 13.97
N THR A 108 -2.50 13.95 14.14
CA THR A 108 -1.76 15.17 14.55
C THR A 108 -1.12 15.91 13.38
N GLY A 109 -1.57 15.63 12.15
CA GLY A 109 -1.18 16.41 10.98
C GLY A 109 -0.06 15.81 10.13
N HIS A 110 0.26 14.52 10.29
CA HIS A 110 1.27 13.84 9.48
C HIS A 110 0.62 12.87 8.48
N MET A 111 1.22 12.71 7.30
CA MET A 111 0.86 11.62 6.38
C MET A 111 1.59 10.35 6.78
N VAL A 112 0.85 9.30 7.13
CA VAL A 112 1.41 8.01 7.55
C VAL A 112 1.14 6.92 6.51
N LEU A 113 2.21 6.33 6.00
CA LEU A 113 2.18 5.20 5.07
C LEU A 113 2.62 3.94 5.80
N SER A 114 1.89 2.84 5.66
CA SER A 114 2.37 1.57 6.20
C SER A 114 1.80 0.34 5.50
N THR A 115 2.28 -0.84 5.91
CA THR A 115 1.78 -2.11 5.43
C THR A 115 1.18 -2.99 6.52
N LEU A 116 0.16 -3.78 6.16
CA LEU A 116 -0.38 -4.85 6.98
C LEU A 116 -0.52 -6.14 6.15
N HIS A 117 -0.40 -7.28 6.83
CA HIS A 117 -0.58 -8.60 6.25
C HIS A 117 -2.03 -9.09 6.37
N THR A 118 -2.94 -8.47 5.61
CA THR A 118 -4.34 -8.90 5.48
C THR A 118 -4.65 -9.34 4.05
N ASN A 119 -5.72 -10.11 3.86
CA ASN A 119 -6.10 -10.63 2.55
C ASN A 119 -7.02 -9.69 1.77
N SER A 120 -7.65 -8.72 2.44
CA SER A 120 -8.55 -7.75 1.82
C SER A 120 -8.53 -6.39 2.54
N ALA A 121 -9.02 -5.35 1.87
CA ALA A 121 -9.12 -4.01 2.44
C ALA A 121 -10.07 -3.97 3.66
N PRO A 122 -11.30 -4.55 3.62
CA PRO A 122 -12.19 -4.56 4.79
C PRO A 122 -11.62 -5.33 6.00
N GLU A 123 -10.97 -6.47 5.77
CA GLU A 123 -10.31 -7.25 6.83
C GLU A 123 -9.21 -6.46 7.54
N THR A 124 -8.61 -5.47 6.86
CA THR A 124 -7.62 -4.57 7.46
C THR A 124 -8.22 -3.75 8.60
N ILE A 125 -9.46 -3.29 8.46
CA ILE A 125 -10.15 -2.56 9.52
C ILE A 125 -10.34 -3.48 10.73
N VAL A 126 -10.87 -4.67 10.51
CA VAL A 126 -11.07 -5.69 11.57
C VAL A 126 -9.73 -5.98 12.27
N ARG A 127 -8.66 -6.18 11.50
CA ARG A 127 -7.34 -6.45 12.05
C ARG A 127 -6.82 -5.32 12.95
N LEU A 128 -7.07 -4.05 12.62
CA LEU A 128 -6.70 -2.92 13.47
C LEU A 128 -7.49 -2.92 14.78
N LEU A 129 -8.79 -3.23 14.73
CA LEU A 129 -9.63 -3.35 15.93
C LEU A 129 -9.19 -4.53 16.82
N ASP A 130 -8.86 -5.67 16.22
CA ASP A 130 -8.37 -6.86 16.93
C ASP A 130 -7.02 -6.62 17.62
N MET A 131 -6.20 -5.70 17.11
CA MET A 131 -4.98 -5.27 17.80
C MET A 131 -5.27 -4.45 19.07
N GLY A 132 -6.50 -3.96 19.24
CA GLY A 132 -6.90 -3.08 20.35
C GLY A 132 -6.91 -1.60 19.99
N LEU A 133 -6.95 -1.23 18.71
CA LEU A 133 -7.06 0.16 18.29
C LEU A 133 -8.53 0.62 18.35
N GLU A 134 -8.76 1.77 18.97
CA GLU A 134 -10.09 2.33 19.15
C GLU A 134 -10.79 2.62 17.81
N PRO A 135 -12.03 2.13 17.58
CA PRO A 135 -12.73 2.27 16.30
C PRO A 135 -12.84 3.72 15.81
N PHE A 136 -13.10 4.66 16.71
CA PHE A 136 -13.21 6.07 16.37
C PHE A 136 -11.90 6.64 15.81
N ASN A 137 -10.76 6.27 16.41
CA ASN A 137 -9.46 6.74 15.97
C ASN A 137 -9.07 6.12 14.62
N VAL A 138 -9.40 4.84 14.41
CA VAL A 138 -9.21 4.15 13.12
C VAL A 138 -10.03 4.85 12.03
N ALA A 139 -11.32 5.11 12.29
CA ALA A 139 -12.21 5.77 11.34
C ALA A 139 -11.78 7.20 11.00
N SER A 140 -11.24 7.93 11.98
CA SER A 140 -10.82 9.34 11.80
C SER A 140 -9.45 9.48 11.13
N ALA A 141 -8.56 8.49 11.29
CA ALA A 141 -7.20 8.55 10.77
C ALA A 141 -7.05 7.98 9.37
N LEU A 142 -7.87 7.00 8.96
CA LEU A 142 -7.70 6.28 7.70
C LEU A 142 -8.21 7.07 6.49
N ASN A 143 -7.31 7.33 5.54
CA ASN A 143 -7.65 7.91 4.24
C ASN A 143 -7.97 6.84 3.21
N LEU A 144 -7.16 5.77 3.13
CA LEU A 144 -7.29 4.73 2.11
C LEU A 144 -6.63 3.41 2.53
N ILE A 145 -7.24 2.29 2.11
CA ILE A 145 -6.66 0.96 2.23
C ILE A 145 -6.56 0.32 0.84
N LEU A 146 -5.35 -0.04 0.43
CA LEU A 146 -5.06 -0.70 -0.85
C LEU A 146 -4.70 -2.18 -0.59
N ALA A 147 -5.58 -3.11 -0.96
CA ALA A 147 -5.26 -4.53 -0.95
C ALA A 147 -4.67 -4.98 -2.29
N GLN A 148 -3.47 -5.56 -2.26
CA GLN A 148 -2.69 -5.89 -3.45
C GLN A 148 -2.35 -7.39 -3.54
N ARG A 149 -2.40 -7.92 -4.77
CA ARG A 149 -1.86 -9.22 -5.19
C ARG A 149 -1.14 -9.04 -6.52
N LEU A 150 -0.10 -9.83 -6.76
CA LEU A 150 0.54 -9.94 -8.06
C LEU A 150 0.05 -11.19 -8.77
N VAL A 151 -0.25 -11.03 -10.07
CA VAL A 151 -0.53 -12.14 -10.98
C VAL A 151 0.52 -12.17 -12.06
N ARG A 152 0.84 -13.38 -12.53
CA ARG A 152 1.80 -13.54 -13.63
C ARG A 152 1.22 -12.92 -14.90
N ARG A 153 2.08 -12.26 -15.67
CA ARG A 153 1.74 -11.80 -17.03
C ARG A 153 1.88 -12.97 -18.01
N ILE A 154 0.97 -13.07 -18.96
CA ILE A 154 1.07 -14.03 -20.06
C ILE A 154 2.26 -13.66 -20.95
N CYS A 155 3.10 -14.65 -21.28
CA CYS A 155 4.25 -14.43 -22.14
C CYS A 155 3.81 -14.02 -23.56
N PRO A 156 4.29 -12.88 -24.10
CA PRO A 156 3.87 -12.43 -25.42
C PRO A 156 4.33 -13.35 -26.56
N LYS A 157 5.39 -14.14 -26.37
CA LYS A 157 5.98 -15.00 -27.40
C LYS A 157 5.28 -16.35 -27.57
N CYS A 158 4.65 -16.87 -26.50
CA CYS A 158 4.05 -18.21 -26.49
C CYS A 158 2.59 -18.20 -26.02
N LYS A 159 1.94 -17.02 -25.99
CA LYS A 159 0.51 -16.93 -25.69
C LYS A 159 -0.28 -17.69 -26.75
N VAL A 160 -1.31 -18.41 -26.31
CA VAL A 160 -2.27 -19.09 -27.18
C VAL A 160 -3.66 -18.59 -26.87
N LYS A 161 -4.55 -18.56 -27.87
CA LYS A 161 -5.96 -18.24 -27.65
C LYS A 161 -6.56 -19.34 -26.76
N TYR A 162 -7.27 -18.92 -25.73
CA TYR A 162 -7.99 -19.80 -24.81
C TYR A 162 -9.45 -19.37 -24.78
N GLU A 163 -10.36 -20.33 -24.93
CA GLU A 163 -11.80 -20.11 -24.78
C GLU A 163 -12.23 -20.81 -23.49
N PRO A 164 -12.51 -20.04 -22.42
CA PRO A 164 -12.92 -20.63 -21.15
C PRO A 164 -14.30 -21.26 -21.27
N ASP A 165 -14.51 -22.38 -20.58
CA ASP A 165 -15.82 -23.00 -20.54
C ASP A 165 -16.79 -22.26 -19.59
N LEU A 166 -18.07 -22.66 -19.61
CA LEU A 166 -19.09 -22.03 -18.78
C LEU A 166 -18.84 -22.23 -17.28
N ALA A 167 -18.20 -23.34 -16.88
CA ALA A 167 -17.91 -23.63 -15.49
C ALA A 167 -16.79 -22.72 -14.96
N GLU A 168 -15.76 -22.46 -15.77
CA GLU A 168 -14.69 -21.52 -15.45
C GLU A 168 -15.20 -20.08 -15.33
N LEU A 169 -16.02 -19.64 -16.29
CA LEU A 169 -16.65 -18.32 -16.26
C LEU A 169 -17.55 -18.15 -15.03
N ALA A 170 -18.35 -19.17 -14.71
CA ALA A 170 -19.19 -19.19 -13.52
C ALA A 170 -18.34 -19.13 -12.23
N GLY A 171 -17.24 -19.90 -12.16
CA GLY A 171 -16.30 -19.86 -11.04
C GLY A 171 -15.64 -18.50 -10.84
N ALA A 172 -15.32 -17.81 -11.93
CA ALA A 172 -14.79 -16.44 -11.91
C ALA A 172 -15.86 -15.36 -11.64
N LYS A 173 -17.15 -15.75 -11.58
CA LYS A 173 -18.31 -14.84 -11.48
C LYS A 173 -18.37 -13.83 -12.63
N VAL A 174 -18.01 -14.27 -13.84
CA VAL A 174 -18.04 -13.48 -15.07
C VAL A 174 -19.12 -14.06 -15.98
N LYS A 175 -20.02 -13.21 -16.50
CA LYS A 175 -21.00 -13.66 -17.50
C LYS A 175 -20.32 -13.82 -18.87
N PRO A 176 -20.74 -14.76 -19.73
CA PRO A 176 -20.15 -14.95 -21.07
C PRO A 176 -20.11 -13.69 -21.93
N GLU A 177 -21.12 -12.83 -21.81
CA GLU A 177 -21.25 -11.56 -22.53
C GLU A 177 -20.43 -10.40 -21.91
N THR A 178 -19.78 -10.62 -20.76
CA THR A 178 -19.04 -9.58 -20.05
C THR A 178 -17.86 -9.10 -20.88
N THR A 179 -17.85 -7.82 -21.20
CA THR A 179 -16.75 -7.20 -21.93
C THR A 179 -15.58 -6.88 -21.00
N LEU A 180 -14.36 -6.79 -21.56
CA LEU A 180 -13.19 -6.34 -20.80
C LEU A 180 -13.35 -4.92 -20.24
N GLY A 181 -14.17 -4.08 -20.87
CA GLY A 181 -14.52 -2.76 -20.35
C GLY A 181 -15.36 -2.83 -19.07
N GLU A 182 -16.31 -3.76 -18.99
CA GLU A 182 -17.11 -4.01 -17.78
C GLU A 182 -16.26 -4.60 -16.64
N LEU A 183 -15.23 -5.38 -16.98
CA LEU A 183 -14.18 -5.81 -16.03
C LEU A 183 -13.18 -4.68 -15.68
N ARG A 184 -13.44 -3.45 -16.13
CA ARG A 184 -12.65 -2.23 -15.87
C ARG A 184 -11.21 -2.28 -16.39
N PHE A 185 -10.93 -3.06 -17.44
CA PHE A 185 -9.69 -2.92 -18.18
C PHE A 185 -9.69 -1.59 -18.94
N THR A 186 -8.65 -0.77 -18.75
CA THR A 186 -8.48 0.49 -19.47
C THR A 186 -8.18 0.22 -20.94
N ARG A 187 -8.57 1.12 -21.86
CA ARG A 187 -8.18 1.02 -23.29
C ARG A 187 -6.68 0.83 -23.46
N GLU A 188 -5.88 1.61 -22.75
CA GLU A 188 -4.42 1.44 -22.73
C GLU A 188 -3.95 0.05 -22.27
N ALA A 189 -4.66 -0.59 -21.33
CA ALA A 189 -4.31 -1.96 -20.90
C ALA A 189 -4.68 -2.99 -21.99
N LEU A 190 -5.76 -2.73 -22.73
CA LEU A 190 -6.18 -3.53 -23.87
C LEU A 190 -5.26 -3.35 -25.07
N ASP A 191 -4.81 -2.13 -25.34
CA ASP A 191 -3.91 -1.79 -26.42
C ASP A 191 -2.51 -2.36 -26.15
N ASN A 192 -2.01 -2.24 -24.91
CA ASN A 192 -0.77 -2.88 -24.49
C ASN A 192 -0.84 -4.42 -24.47
N ALA A 193 -2.03 -5.00 -24.24
CA ALA A 193 -2.23 -6.44 -24.39
C ALA A 193 -2.17 -6.90 -25.86
N LYS A 194 -2.54 -6.01 -26.80
CA LYS A 194 -2.51 -6.25 -28.25
C LYS A 194 -1.13 -5.99 -28.88
N LEU A 195 -0.31 -5.09 -28.31
CA LEU A 195 0.94 -4.60 -28.92
C LEU A 195 2.17 -5.54 -28.84
N LYS A 196 1.99 -6.83 -28.60
CA LYS A 196 3.02 -7.87 -28.88
C LYS A 196 2.35 -9.12 -29.43
N ALA A 197 1.57 -8.95 -30.50
CA ALA A 197 1.29 -10.01 -31.47
C ALA A 197 2.19 -9.77 -32.67
#